data_AF-A0A820NK25-F1
#
_entry.id   AF-A0A820NK25-F1
#
_cell.length_a   1.000
_cell.length_b   1.000
_cell.length_c   1.000
_cell.angle_alpha   90.00
_cell.angle_beta   90.00
_cell.angle_gamma   90.00
#
_symmetry.space_group_name_H-M   'P 1'
#
loop_
_entity.id
_entity.type
_entity.pdbx_description
1 polymer ?
#
loop_
_entity_poly.entity_id
_entity_poly.type
_entity_poly.pdbx_seq_one_letter_code
_entity_poly.pdbx_strand_id
1 'polypeptide(L)'
;MLVNAFRVLYECDLDLQEPIRYCLIRERGRGYARGPGIRGGRGYTRGAGIRGGRGYARGPGSRGGRGYARGRGQSFGGRWLQNERLDSMDVNDQQTVSVNFLGDLDINADPKPFFVDPKVTLDQHIQAQMTNLPRYVAALFTLNENSVEIGQKAKACALAAAWCRHDHTLANNLLRHRQLFTLTEVLKAVTMLDAGRQLRAYEKQIKRLELSKTKPKATILGKMKNNIDNLNRLKASTGSVSGAVARHIQRWTRTLTRQELEYFALHMPTESWKKLADVVHFNPSKDFPALPWFLPFCFGTPAPEETMVARCRTLTNENVNDLIKEFKIPYSHLKQFKDHLNDKSKARIAAYEEKLDTILWYYEDLQCSDVDDIISERLENGEEISLPYGKLMERLLVLRKLRDTPSETAAVGNIQDQNSVQSSKNKCYSYLLSVAESQLAKIKLPLASPVAVMGDASYSMDVAIRTATILASLLTAVCSAKLNFFHTEMFLPVFIPKTIEDVLTLALTTKAHGLTANAAGLVSYYDNKEIIKTFIMVTDE
;
A
#
# COMPACT_ATOMS: atom_id res chain seq x y z
N MET A 1 19.11 -13.76 -1.20
CA MET A 1 18.92 -12.74 -2.25
C MET A 1 18.99 -13.31 -3.66
N LEU A 2 20.11 -13.88 -4.13
CA LEU A 2 20.20 -14.42 -5.50
C LEU A 2 19.19 -15.54 -5.81
N VAL A 3 18.96 -16.48 -4.89
CA VAL A 3 18.01 -17.61 -5.10
C VAL A 3 16.56 -17.13 -5.27
N ASN A 4 16.12 -16.13 -4.50
CA ASN A 4 14.78 -15.56 -4.65
C ASN A 4 14.63 -14.75 -5.93
N ALA A 5 15.67 -13.99 -6.31
CA ALA A 5 15.71 -13.31 -7.60
C ALA A 5 15.57 -14.32 -8.77
N PHE A 6 16.19 -15.50 -8.67
CA PHE A 6 16.02 -16.56 -9.67
C PHE A 6 14.61 -17.15 -9.70
N ARG A 7 13.96 -17.35 -8.55
CA ARG A 7 12.57 -17.83 -8.49
C ARG A 7 11.61 -16.83 -9.14
N VAL A 8 11.75 -15.54 -8.84
CA VAL A 8 10.94 -14.47 -9.44
C VAL A 8 11.18 -14.36 -10.95
N LEU A 9 12.44 -14.44 -11.41
CA LEU A 9 12.77 -14.42 -12.83
C LEU A 9 12.17 -15.63 -13.58
N TYR A 10 12.12 -16.79 -12.93
CA TYR A 10 11.50 -18.00 -13.45
C TYR A 10 9.97 -17.88 -13.52
N GLU A 11 9.32 -17.36 -12.48
CA GLU A 11 7.87 -17.11 -12.46
C GLU A 11 7.45 -16.01 -13.46
N CYS A 12 8.36 -15.10 -13.84
CA CYS A 12 8.13 -14.08 -14.86
C CYS A 12 8.26 -14.59 -16.31
N ASP A 13 8.59 -15.87 -16.54
CA ASP A 13 8.77 -16.43 -17.89
C ASP A 13 9.77 -15.62 -18.75
N LEU A 14 10.76 -15.00 -18.07
CA LEU A 14 11.84 -14.30 -18.76
C LEU A 14 12.78 -15.37 -19.31
N ASP A 15 12.69 -15.58 -20.62
CA ASP A 15 13.48 -16.54 -21.38
C ASP A 15 14.98 -16.21 -21.24
N LEU A 16 15.62 -16.76 -20.20
CA LEU A 16 17.04 -16.63 -19.94
C LEU A 16 17.82 -17.56 -20.88
N GLN A 17 17.79 -17.25 -22.18
CA GLN A 17 18.70 -17.89 -23.13
C GLN A 17 20.09 -17.25 -23.04
N GLU A 18 21.02 -18.04 -22.49
CA GLU A 18 22.47 -18.06 -22.78
C GLU A 18 23.41 -16.94 -22.28
N PRO A 19 23.41 -16.59 -20.97
CA PRO A 19 24.75 -16.50 -20.35
C PRO A 19 24.93 -17.14 -18.96
N ILE A 20 23.88 -17.63 -18.28
CA ILE A 20 24.00 -18.04 -16.86
C ILE A 20 24.42 -19.51 -16.68
N ARG A 21 24.48 -20.31 -17.75
CA ARG A 21 25.04 -21.68 -17.68
C ARG A 21 26.56 -21.75 -17.40
N TYR A 22 27.29 -20.64 -17.48
CA TYR A 22 28.75 -20.65 -17.32
C TYR A 22 29.28 -20.46 -15.88
N CYS A 23 28.46 -20.09 -14.89
CA CYS A 23 28.94 -19.86 -13.52
C CYS A 23 28.78 -21.04 -12.54
N LEU A 24 28.15 -22.15 -12.94
CA LEU A 24 27.94 -23.30 -12.03
C LEU A 24 28.40 -24.67 -12.55
N ILE A 25 29.03 -24.74 -13.73
CA ILE A 25 29.59 -26.00 -14.24
C ILE A 25 30.97 -25.73 -14.85
N ARG A 26 32.01 -25.76 -14.02
CA ARG A 26 33.39 -25.89 -14.51
C ARG A 26 34.25 -26.74 -13.57
N GLU A 27 33.84 -27.99 -13.39
CA GLU A 27 34.78 -29.11 -13.34
C GLU A 27 34.26 -30.22 -14.26
N ARG A 28 35.18 -30.78 -15.07
CA ARG A 28 35.04 -31.89 -16.04
C ARG A 28 34.54 -31.52 -17.45
N GLY A 29 35.51 -31.24 -18.32
CA GLY A 29 35.91 -32.21 -19.35
C GLY A 29 35.16 -32.28 -20.70
N ARG A 30 35.86 -31.78 -21.73
CA ARG A 30 35.95 -32.24 -23.15
C ARG A 30 34.72 -32.17 -24.08
N GLY A 31 34.81 -31.20 -25.01
CA GLY A 31 34.91 -31.42 -26.46
C GLY A 31 33.67 -31.81 -27.27
N TYR A 32 33.21 -30.95 -28.18
CA TYR A 32 33.37 -31.06 -29.65
C TYR A 32 32.70 -29.87 -30.36
N ALA A 33 33.36 -29.37 -31.39
CA ALA A 33 32.97 -28.23 -32.22
C ALA A 33 32.03 -28.64 -33.38
N ARG A 34 31.16 -27.72 -33.82
CA ARG A 34 30.73 -27.54 -35.23
C ARG A 34 30.15 -26.13 -35.43
N GLY A 35 30.59 -25.47 -36.50
CA GLY A 35 30.33 -24.07 -36.85
C GLY A 35 29.04 -23.81 -37.65
N PRO A 36 28.87 -22.58 -38.20
CA PRO A 36 27.58 -21.94 -38.39
C PRO A 36 27.03 -22.00 -39.82
N GLY A 37 25.69 -22.01 -39.94
CA GLY A 37 24.95 -21.87 -41.18
C GLY A 37 24.32 -20.49 -41.34
N ILE A 38 24.87 -19.70 -42.25
CA ILE A 38 24.36 -18.41 -42.74
C ILE A 38 23.16 -18.66 -43.66
N ARG A 39 22.03 -17.96 -43.48
CA ARG A 39 21.10 -17.62 -44.57
C ARG A 39 20.52 -16.23 -44.39
N GLY A 40 20.88 -15.35 -45.33
CA GLY A 40 20.24 -14.06 -45.53
C GLY A 40 18.93 -14.15 -46.30
N GLY A 41 18.13 -13.10 -46.21
CA GLY A 41 16.92 -12.88 -47.00
C GLY A 41 16.60 -11.39 -47.07
N ARG A 42 16.84 -10.80 -48.25
CA ARG A 42 16.48 -9.42 -48.63
C ARG A 42 14.97 -9.31 -48.87
N GLY A 43 14.39 -8.12 -48.71
CA GLY A 43 13.03 -7.89 -49.20
C GLY A 43 12.43 -6.49 -49.02
N TYR A 44 12.82 -5.57 -49.90
CA TYR A 44 12.04 -4.46 -50.49
C TYR A 44 11.37 -3.36 -49.64
N THR A 45 11.94 -2.17 -49.82
CA THR A 45 11.34 -0.85 -49.71
C THR A 45 10.29 -0.59 -50.80
N ARG A 46 9.22 0.14 -50.44
CA ARG A 46 8.43 0.97 -51.39
C ARG A 46 8.17 2.33 -50.77
N GLY A 47 8.71 3.35 -51.42
CA GLY A 47 8.38 4.75 -51.17
C GLY A 47 7.19 5.22 -52.00
N ALA A 48 6.56 6.27 -51.52
CA ALA A 48 5.73 7.26 -52.20
C ALA A 48 5.45 8.34 -51.14
N GLY A 49 5.45 9.64 -51.38
CA GLY A 49 5.48 10.44 -52.59
C GLY A 49 5.06 11.85 -52.15
N ILE A 50 5.81 12.85 -52.62
CA ILE A 50 5.70 14.26 -52.27
C ILE A 50 4.48 14.91 -52.95
N ARG A 51 3.71 15.71 -52.23
CA ARG A 51 2.97 16.91 -52.70
C ARG A 51 2.83 17.85 -51.48
N GLY A 52 3.23 19.12 -51.46
CA GLY A 52 3.29 20.12 -52.52
C GLY A 52 2.06 21.03 -52.42
N GLY A 53 2.18 22.23 -51.85
CA GLY A 53 1.10 23.22 -51.82
C GLY A 53 1.40 24.48 -51.00
N ARG A 54 1.94 25.51 -51.67
CA ARG A 54 2.06 26.91 -51.18
C ARG A 54 0.72 27.64 -51.34
N GLY A 55 0.46 28.64 -50.50
CA GLY A 55 -0.61 29.62 -50.67
C GLY A 55 -0.39 30.86 -49.81
N TYR A 56 -0.60 32.03 -50.41
CA TYR A 56 -0.06 33.36 -50.08
C TYR A 56 -0.93 34.24 -49.15
N ALA A 57 -0.25 35.05 -48.33
CA ALA A 57 -0.29 36.52 -48.14
C ALA A 57 -1.60 37.37 -48.01
N ARG A 58 -1.39 38.51 -47.30
CA ARG A 58 -2.15 39.77 -47.12
C ARG A 58 -3.10 39.77 -45.92
N GLY A 59 -3.18 40.78 -45.05
CA GLY A 59 -2.74 42.18 -45.04
C GLY A 59 -3.76 43.00 -44.20
N PRO A 60 -3.41 44.16 -43.62
CA PRO A 60 -3.89 44.61 -42.30
C PRO A 60 -4.98 45.71 -42.33
N GLY A 61 -5.67 45.93 -41.20
CA GLY A 61 -6.64 47.02 -41.04
C GLY A 61 -6.94 47.43 -39.59
N SER A 62 -6.23 48.47 -39.13
CA SER A 62 -6.71 49.70 -38.46
C SER A 62 -7.79 49.73 -37.35
N ARG A 63 -7.45 50.56 -36.34
CA ARG A 63 -8.30 51.44 -35.48
C ARG A 63 -9.25 50.71 -34.52
N GLY A 64 -9.34 51.03 -33.23
CA GLY A 64 -9.16 52.28 -32.50
C GLY A 64 -10.36 52.39 -31.55
N GLY A 65 -10.17 52.73 -30.27
CA GLY A 65 -11.30 52.91 -29.36
C GLY A 65 -10.94 52.82 -27.89
N ARG A 66 -10.59 53.98 -27.31
CA ARG A 66 -10.59 54.24 -25.87
C ARG A 66 -12.03 54.29 -25.38
N GLY A 67 -12.29 53.73 -24.21
CA GLY A 67 -13.55 53.88 -23.47
C GLY A 67 -13.31 53.66 -21.99
N TYR A 68 -13.22 54.76 -21.25
CA TYR A 68 -13.20 54.81 -19.79
C TYR A 68 -14.60 54.56 -19.22
N ALA A 69 -14.61 54.15 -17.95
CA ALA A 69 -15.51 54.61 -16.89
C ALA A 69 -16.58 53.63 -16.34
N ARG A 70 -16.44 53.45 -15.01
CA ARG A 70 -17.47 53.47 -13.95
C ARG A 70 -18.41 52.27 -13.81
N GLY A 71 -18.05 51.42 -12.84
CA GLY A 71 -18.68 51.42 -11.52
C GLY A 71 -20.19 51.29 -11.44
N ARG A 72 -20.64 50.17 -10.86
CA ARG A 72 -21.78 50.13 -9.94
C ARG A 72 -21.67 48.88 -9.07
N GLY A 73 -21.65 49.10 -7.75
CA GLY A 73 -21.96 48.09 -6.75
C GLY A 73 -23.47 47.91 -6.61
N GLN A 74 -23.84 47.05 -5.65
CA GLN A 74 -25.17 46.51 -5.31
C GLN A 74 -25.59 45.28 -6.13
N SER A 75 -26.29 44.31 -5.59
CA SER A 75 -26.57 43.86 -4.22
C SER A 75 -27.34 42.55 -4.40
N PHE A 76 -27.11 41.57 -3.52
CA PHE A 76 -27.99 40.46 -3.14
C PHE A 76 -28.85 39.73 -4.20
N GLY A 77 -28.57 38.44 -4.36
CA GLY A 77 -29.47 37.47 -4.99
C GLY A 77 -29.03 36.06 -4.67
N GLY A 78 -29.59 35.49 -3.60
CA GLY A 78 -29.35 34.12 -3.17
C GLY A 78 -29.62 33.12 -4.31
N ARG A 79 -28.63 32.29 -4.59
CA ARG A 79 -28.79 31.12 -5.44
C ARG A 79 -27.93 30.00 -4.89
N TRP A 80 -28.61 28.95 -4.47
CA TRP A 80 -28.07 27.63 -4.18
C TRP A 80 -27.12 27.22 -5.30
N LEU A 81 -25.81 27.30 -5.01
CA LEU A 81 -24.76 26.76 -5.84
C LEU A 81 -24.25 25.50 -5.16
N GLN A 82 -24.49 24.38 -5.83
CA GLN A 82 -23.82 23.12 -5.62
C GLN A 82 -22.33 23.35 -5.43
N ASN A 83 -21.82 22.89 -4.29
CA ASN A 83 -20.40 22.65 -4.09
C ASN A 83 -19.97 21.52 -5.04
N GLU A 84 -19.64 21.87 -6.28
CA GLU A 84 -18.63 21.13 -7.04
C GLU A 84 -17.26 21.49 -6.45
N ARG A 85 -16.99 20.97 -5.24
CA ARG A 85 -15.61 20.69 -4.86
C ARG A 85 -15.19 19.51 -5.72
N LEU A 86 -14.50 19.82 -6.81
CA LEU A 86 -13.45 18.94 -7.31
C LEU A 86 -12.58 18.61 -6.10
N ASP A 87 -12.73 17.40 -5.56
CA ASP A 87 -11.71 16.79 -4.73
C ASP A 87 -10.44 16.80 -5.57
N SER A 88 -9.63 17.83 -5.33
CA SER A 88 -8.22 17.82 -5.65
C SER A 88 -7.70 16.50 -5.12
N MET A 89 -7.16 15.67 -6.01
CA MET A 89 -6.16 14.72 -5.57
C MET A 89 -5.21 15.50 -4.68
N ASP A 90 -5.12 15.12 -3.41
CA ASP A 90 -4.05 15.55 -2.51
C ASP A 90 -2.74 15.03 -3.12
N VAL A 91 -2.28 15.76 -4.13
CA VAL A 91 -0.88 15.85 -4.49
C VAL A 91 -0.34 16.73 -3.38
N ASN A 92 0.14 16.08 -2.33
CA ASN A 92 0.84 16.73 -1.23
C ASN A 92 1.74 17.81 -1.82
N ASP A 93 1.46 19.06 -1.43
CA ASP A 93 2.11 20.27 -1.94
C ASP A 93 3.54 20.28 -1.37
N GLN A 94 4.39 19.43 -1.93
CA GLN A 94 5.82 19.48 -1.69
C GLN A 94 6.34 20.74 -2.39
N GLN A 95 6.63 21.72 -1.55
CA GLN A 95 7.39 22.92 -1.86
C GLN A 95 8.41 22.65 -2.96
N THR A 96 8.39 23.52 -3.95
CA THR A 96 9.33 23.60 -5.07
C THR A 96 10.77 23.67 -4.58
N VAL A 97 11.37 22.51 -4.34
CA VAL A 97 12.82 22.34 -4.23
C VAL A 97 13.36 22.45 -5.66
N SER A 98 14.34 23.33 -5.83
CA SER A 98 15.17 23.39 -7.04
C SER A 98 15.57 21.99 -7.48
N VAL A 99 15.51 21.73 -8.78
CA VAL A 99 15.90 20.47 -9.41
C VAL A 99 17.41 20.30 -9.25
N ASN A 100 17.86 19.92 -8.06
CA ASN A 100 19.12 19.22 -7.90
C ASN A 100 18.92 17.93 -8.67
N PHE A 101 19.53 17.87 -9.86
CA PHE A 101 19.67 16.65 -10.63
C PHE A 101 20.11 15.57 -9.64
N LEU A 102 19.21 14.65 -9.32
CA LEU A 102 19.63 13.35 -8.82
C LEU A 102 20.63 12.86 -9.86
N GLY A 103 21.89 12.69 -9.43
CA GLY A 103 22.95 12.23 -10.31
C GLY A 103 22.51 11.00 -11.10
N ASP A 104 23.14 10.76 -12.25
CA ASP A 104 22.79 9.66 -13.14
C ASP A 104 22.60 8.35 -12.34
N LEU A 105 21.33 7.96 -12.15
CA LEU A 105 20.98 6.75 -11.44
C LEU A 105 21.34 5.57 -12.33
N ASP A 106 22.31 4.76 -11.89
CA ASP A 106 22.72 3.55 -12.61
C ASP A 106 22.07 2.31 -11.97
N ILE A 107 21.22 1.64 -12.74
CA ILE A 107 20.57 0.40 -12.34
C ILE A 107 21.57 -0.71 -12.00
N ASN A 108 22.79 -0.65 -12.55
CA ASN A 108 23.87 -1.61 -12.29
C ASN A 108 24.70 -1.29 -11.04
N ALA A 109 24.62 -0.06 -10.52
CA ALA A 109 25.25 0.30 -9.25
C ALA A 109 24.29 0.01 -8.09
N ASP A 110 23.19 0.77 -7.99
CA ASP A 110 22.18 0.62 -6.95
C ASP A 110 20.76 0.77 -7.53
N PRO A 111 19.95 -0.32 -7.56
CA PRO A 111 18.60 -0.26 -8.06
C PRO A 111 17.59 0.32 -7.05
N LYS A 112 17.93 0.44 -5.76
CA LYS A 112 16.99 0.84 -4.70
C LYS A 112 16.39 2.24 -4.89
N PRO A 113 17.14 3.28 -5.30
CA PRO A 113 16.60 4.63 -5.46
C PRO A 113 15.40 4.71 -6.42
N PHE A 114 15.37 3.87 -7.47
CA PHE A 114 14.23 3.82 -8.41
C PHE A 114 12.89 3.49 -7.76
N PHE A 115 12.89 2.87 -6.57
CA PHE A 115 11.68 2.38 -5.91
C PHE A 115 11.33 3.15 -4.63
N VAL A 116 12.33 3.81 -4.02
CA VAL A 116 12.20 4.49 -2.72
C VAL A 116 12.24 6.01 -2.87
N ASP A 117 12.97 6.55 -3.86
CA ASP A 117 13.07 8.00 -4.03
C ASP A 117 11.86 8.55 -4.82
N PRO A 118 11.05 9.45 -4.22
CA PRO A 118 9.86 10.00 -4.87
C PRO A 118 10.18 10.90 -6.08
N LYS A 119 11.42 11.37 -6.24
CA LYS A 119 11.81 12.28 -7.31
C LYS A 119 12.12 11.57 -8.62
N VAL A 120 12.27 10.25 -8.62
CA VAL A 120 12.55 9.47 -9.83
C VAL A 120 11.41 9.63 -10.86
N THR A 121 11.80 9.86 -12.11
CA THR A 121 10.88 10.16 -13.23
C THR A 121 10.56 8.91 -14.04
N LEU A 122 9.43 8.92 -14.77
CA LEU A 122 9.04 7.82 -15.64
C LEU A 122 10.14 7.48 -16.68
N ASP A 123 10.81 8.49 -17.24
CA ASP A 123 11.88 8.27 -18.20
C ASP A 123 13.08 7.55 -17.58
N GLN A 124 13.42 7.83 -16.31
CA GLN A 124 14.44 7.08 -15.59
C GLN A 124 14.04 5.61 -15.38
N HIS A 125 12.76 5.33 -15.10
CA HIS A 125 12.25 3.95 -15.05
C HIS A 125 12.33 3.24 -16.41
N ILE A 126 12.01 3.94 -17.51
CA ILE A 126 12.14 3.40 -18.87
C ILE A 126 13.59 3.05 -19.17
N GLN A 127 14.51 3.98 -18.91
CA GLN A 127 15.95 3.76 -19.14
C GLN A 127 16.48 2.60 -18.29
N ALA A 128 16.14 2.53 -17.01
CA ALA A 128 16.58 1.44 -16.14
C ALA A 128 16.10 0.07 -16.63
N GLN A 129 14.85 -0.04 -17.07
CA GLN A 129 14.34 -1.28 -17.69
C GLN A 129 15.06 -1.60 -19.01
N MET A 130 15.42 -0.60 -19.82
CA MET A 130 16.15 -0.81 -21.08
C MET A 130 17.60 -1.24 -20.84
N THR A 131 18.26 -0.67 -19.83
CA THR A 131 19.66 -0.97 -19.50
C THR A 131 19.81 -2.36 -18.88
N ASN A 132 18.98 -2.72 -17.89
CA ASN A 132 19.08 -4.02 -17.23
C ASN A 132 17.74 -4.48 -16.65
N LEU A 133 16.87 -5.01 -17.52
CA LEU A 133 15.54 -5.48 -17.13
C LEU A 133 15.58 -6.54 -16.01
N PRO A 134 16.41 -7.61 -16.08
CA PRO A 134 16.42 -8.64 -15.03
C PRO A 134 16.75 -8.06 -13.65
N ARG A 135 17.75 -7.17 -13.57
CA ARG A 135 18.12 -6.53 -12.30
C ARG A 135 17.03 -5.59 -11.79
N TYR A 136 16.40 -4.84 -12.69
CA TYR A 136 15.30 -3.94 -12.36
C TYR A 136 14.12 -4.70 -11.74
N VAL A 137 13.68 -5.78 -12.39
CA VAL A 137 12.57 -6.62 -11.92
C VAL A 137 12.94 -7.35 -10.63
N ALA A 138 14.13 -7.94 -10.56
CA ALA A 138 14.62 -8.60 -9.36
C ALA A 138 14.66 -7.63 -8.17
N ALA A 139 15.10 -6.39 -8.37
CA ALA A 139 15.12 -5.39 -7.31
C ALA A 139 13.71 -5.02 -6.82
N LEU A 140 12.75 -4.78 -7.74
CA LEU A 140 11.36 -4.49 -7.39
C LEU A 140 10.77 -5.58 -6.48
N PHE A 141 10.90 -6.85 -6.88
CA PHE A 141 10.34 -7.96 -6.12
C PHE A 141 11.13 -8.30 -4.86
N THR A 142 12.46 -8.16 -4.88
CA THR A 142 13.28 -8.33 -3.67
C THR A 142 12.89 -7.30 -2.61
N LEU A 143 12.66 -6.03 -2.99
CA LEU A 143 12.20 -5.01 -2.05
C LEU A 143 10.83 -5.38 -1.45
N ASN A 144 9.90 -5.85 -2.29
CA ASN A 144 8.59 -6.31 -1.81
C ASN A 144 8.68 -7.51 -0.86
N GLU A 145 9.49 -8.53 -1.19
CA GLU A 145 9.70 -9.71 -0.34
C GLU A 145 10.35 -9.38 1.00
N ASN A 146 11.19 -8.34 1.05
CA ASN A 146 11.81 -7.87 2.29
C ASN A 146 10.97 -6.80 3.00
N SER A 147 9.69 -6.65 2.63
CA SER A 147 8.75 -5.69 3.21
C SER A 147 9.26 -4.24 3.18
N VAL A 148 10.11 -3.90 2.21
CA VAL A 148 10.54 -2.52 1.99
C VAL A 148 9.43 -1.81 1.23
N GLU A 149 8.94 -0.70 1.78
CA GLU A 149 7.87 0.07 1.15
C GLU A 149 8.33 0.64 -0.20
N ILE A 150 7.61 0.26 -1.26
CA ILE A 150 7.80 0.80 -2.60
C ILE A 150 6.75 1.90 -2.79
N GLY A 151 7.20 3.13 -3.10
CA GLY A 151 6.29 4.25 -3.28
C GLY A 151 5.28 4.01 -4.41
N GLN A 152 4.01 4.40 -4.20
CA GLN A 152 2.95 4.21 -5.21
C GLN A 152 3.32 4.82 -6.59
N LYS A 153 4.01 5.97 -6.59
CA LYS A 153 4.52 6.60 -7.82
C LYS A 153 5.52 5.69 -8.53
N ALA A 154 6.46 5.09 -7.81
CA ALA A 154 7.45 4.18 -8.39
C ALA A 154 6.80 2.93 -8.99
N LYS A 155 5.78 2.36 -8.32
CA LYS A 155 4.97 1.26 -8.87
C LYS A 155 4.27 1.68 -10.17
N ALA A 156 3.58 2.81 -10.16
CA ALA A 156 2.92 3.34 -11.36
C ALA A 156 3.91 3.60 -12.51
N CYS A 157 5.09 4.18 -12.21
CA CYS A 157 6.16 4.40 -13.19
C CYS A 157 6.71 3.08 -13.76
N ALA A 158 6.90 2.06 -12.92
CA ALA A 158 7.38 0.74 -13.37
C ALA A 158 6.40 0.10 -14.38
N LEU A 159 5.10 0.17 -14.09
CA LEU A 159 4.06 -0.35 -14.99
C LEU A 159 3.93 0.48 -16.27
N ALA A 160 3.93 1.82 -16.16
CA ALA A 160 3.90 2.71 -17.32
C ALA A 160 5.12 2.52 -18.23
N ALA A 161 6.32 2.34 -17.65
CA ALA A 161 7.55 2.09 -18.39
C ALA A 161 7.48 0.79 -19.21
N ALA A 162 6.91 -0.27 -18.64
CA ALA A 162 6.69 -1.54 -19.35
C ALA A 162 5.76 -1.34 -20.57
N TRP A 163 4.69 -0.56 -20.41
CA TRP A 163 3.79 -0.22 -21.52
C TRP A 163 4.43 0.69 -22.58
N CYS A 164 5.25 1.67 -22.20
CA CYS A 164 5.99 2.53 -23.14
C CYS A 164 6.96 1.72 -24.00
N ARG A 165 7.60 0.70 -23.42
CA ARG A 165 8.49 -0.24 -24.11
C ARG A 165 7.76 -1.28 -24.96
N HIS A 166 6.43 -1.29 -24.96
CA HIS A 166 5.60 -2.35 -25.55
C HIS A 166 5.89 -3.75 -24.97
N ASP A 167 6.44 -3.81 -23.75
CA ASP A 167 6.72 -5.04 -23.02
C ASP A 167 5.47 -5.52 -22.29
N HIS A 168 4.56 -6.02 -23.11
CA HIS A 168 3.23 -6.48 -22.72
C HIS A 168 3.26 -7.71 -21.80
N THR A 169 4.30 -8.54 -21.91
CA THR A 169 4.53 -9.70 -21.04
C THR A 169 4.87 -9.23 -19.64
N LEU A 170 5.86 -8.34 -19.49
CA LEU A 170 6.22 -7.76 -18.20
C LEU A 170 5.02 -7.06 -17.56
N ALA A 171 4.30 -6.22 -18.31
CA ALA A 171 3.14 -5.51 -17.76
C ALA A 171 2.05 -6.47 -17.25
N ASN A 172 1.79 -7.57 -17.96
CA ASN A 172 0.85 -8.59 -17.49
C ASN A 172 1.34 -9.28 -16.21
N ASN A 173 2.63 -9.59 -16.13
CA ASN A 173 3.22 -10.19 -14.93
C ASN A 173 3.10 -9.24 -13.74
N LEU A 174 3.44 -7.96 -13.89
CA LEU A 174 3.24 -6.95 -12.84
C LEU A 174 1.78 -6.91 -12.38
N LEU A 175 0.82 -6.87 -13.31
CA LEU A 175 -0.62 -6.85 -12.99
C LEU A 175 -1.15 -8.12 -12.30
N ARG A 176 -0.44 -9.25 -12.38
CA ARG A 176 -0.78 -10.46 -11.61
C ARG A 176 -0.48 -10.30 -10.12
N HIS A 177 0.48 -9.44 -9.75
CA HIS A 177 0.80 -9.15 -8.36
C HIS A 177 -0.16 -8.09 -7.79
N ARG A 178 -1.39 -8.51 -7.48
CA ARG A 178 -2.48 -7.62 -7.02
C ARG A 178 -2.18 -6.84 -5.74
N GLN A 179 -1.30 -7.35 -4.89
CA GLN A 179 -0.83 -6.66 -3.69
C GLN A 179 0.04 -5.43 -4.02
N LEU A 180 0.77 -5.48 -5.13
CA LEU A 180 1.62 -4.39 -5.59
C LEU A 180 0.86 -3.43 -6.51
N PHE A 181 0.13 -3.98 -7.49
CA PHE A 181 -0.51 -3.19 -8.54
C PHE A 181 -2.03 -3.23 -8.40
N THR A 182 -2.56 -2.31 -7.59
CA THR A 182 -4.00 -2.13 -7.40
C THR A 182 -4.58 -1.18 -8.44
N LEU A 183 -5.89 -0.92 -8.39
CA LEU A 183 -6.56 0.10 -9.20
C LEU A 183 -5.83 1.45 -9.17
N THR A 184 -5.30 1.85 -8.02
CA THR A 184 -4.64 3.14 -7.84
C THR A 184 -3.38 3.25 -8.69
N GLU A 185 -2.51 2.24 -8.65
CA GLU A 185 -1.29 2.19 -9.45
C GLU A 185 -1.61 2.10 -10.95
N VAL A 186 -2.61 1.29 -11.33
CA VAL A 186 -3.06 1.17 -12.72
C VAL A 186 -3.58 2.51 -13.24
N LEU A 187 -4.46 3.19 -12.50
CA LEU A 187 -4.99 4.49 -12.88
C LEU A 187 -3.90 5.56 -12.97
N LYS A 188 -2.96 5.59 -12.02
CA LYS A 188 -1.82 6.52 -12.05
C LYS A 188 -0.93 6.27 -13.28
N ALA A 189 -0.60 5.01 -13.57
CA ALA A 189 0.19 4.65 -14.74
C ALA A 189 -0.51 5.07 -16.05
N VAL A 190 -1.81 4.79 -16.16
CA VAL A 190 -2.63 5.22 -17.31
C VAL A 190 -2.69 6.73 -17.43
N THR A 191 -2.83 7.45 -16.32
CA THR A 191 -2.87 8.93 -16.29
C THR A 191 -1.56 9.53 -16.79
N MET A 192 -0.41 8.97 -16.40
CA MET A 192 0.90 9.38 -16.92
C MET A 192 0.99 9.20 -18.45
N LEU A 193 0.51 8.06 -18.96
CA LEU A 193 0.49 7.78 -20.40
C LEU A 193 -0.55 8.61 -21.16
N ASP A 194 -1.62 9.02 -20.50
CA ASP A 194 -2.70 9.83 -21.09
C ASP A 194 -2.38 11.34 -21.08
N ALA A 195 -1.36 11.75 -20.34
CA ALA A 195 -1.00 13.16 -20.18
C ALA A 195 -0.79 13.87 -21.52
N GLY A 196 -0.18 13.19 -22.50
CA GLY A 196 0.00 13.75 -23.85
C GLY A 196 -1.31 14.02 -24.60
N ARG A 197 -2.35 13.19 -24.40
CA ARG A 197 -3.69 13.40 -24.99
C ARG A 197 -4.39 14.58 -24.32
N GLN A 198 -4.37 14.62 -22.99
CA GLN A 198 -5.00 15.68 -22.20
C GLN A 198 -4.36 17.05 -22.49
N LEU A 199 -3.03 17.09 -22.62
CA LEU A 199 -2.30 18.29 -22.99
C LEU A 199 -2.79 18.86 -24.32
N ARG A 200 -2.90 18.04 -25.36
CA ARG A 200 -3.43 18.47 -26.67
C ARG A 200 -4.88 18.96 -26.59
N ALA A 201 -5.69 18.35 -25.72
CA ALA A 201 -7.07 18.77 -25.50
C ALA A 201 -7.13 20.17 -24.87
N TYR A 202 -6.33 20.43 -23.82
CA TYR A 202 -6.22 21.75 -23.20
C TYR A 202 -5.65 22.80 -24.15
N GLU A 203 -4.61 22.48 -24.91
CA GLU A 203 -4.07 23.39 -25.95
C GLU A 203 -5.13 23.76 -26.99
N LYS A 204 -5.94 22.79 -27.42
CA LYS A 204 -7.04 23.03 -28.37
C LYS A 204 -8.14 23.89 -27.73
N GLN A 205 -8.43 23.69 -26.45
CA GLN A 205 -9.41 24.50 -25.72
C GLN A 205 -8.93 25.95 -25.55
N ILE A 206 -7.65 26.17 -25.22
CA ILE A 206 -7.04 27.50 -25.17
C ILE A 206 -7.13 28.18 -26.53
N LYS A 207 -6.71 27.51 -27.61
CA LYS A 207 -6.80 28.06 -28.98
C LYS A 207 -8.24 28.44 -29.36
N ARG A 208 -9.24 27.64 -28.96
CA ARG A 208 -10.67 27.96 -29.18
C ARG A 208 -11.12 29.18 -28.40
N LEU A 209 -10.70 29.32 -27.14
CA LEU A 209 -11.03 30.48 -26.30
C LEU A 209 -10.37 31.75 -26.82
N GLU A 210 -9.14 31.67 -27.34
CA GLU A 210 -8.43 32.79 -27.96
C GLU A 210 -9.08 33.24 -29.28
N LEU A 211 -9.65 32.30 -30.05
CA LEU A 211 -10.42 32.61 -31.27
C LEU A 211 -11.85 33.11 -30.98
N SER A 212 -12.37 32.90 -29.76
CA SER A 212 -13.71 33.35 -29.41
C SER A 212 -13.74 34.88 -29.26
N LYS A 213 -14.80 35.53 -29.78
CA LYS A 213 -14.93 37.01 -29.73
C LYS A 213 -14.99 37.55 -28.29
N THR A 214 -15.40 36.72 -27.34
CA THR A 214 -15.47 37.05 -25.91
C THR A 214 -14.13 36.79 -25.24
N LYS A 215 -13.54 37.83 -24.62
CA LYS A 215 -12.29 37.66 -23.86
C LYS A 215 -12.53 36.67 -22.70
N PRO A 216 -11.85 35.50 -22.66
CA PRO A 216 -11.99 34.55 -21.55
C PRO A 216 -11.49 35.17 -20.25
N LYS A 217 -12.07 34.76 -19.12
CA LYS A 217 -11.60 35.19 -17.80
C LYS A 217 -10.16 34.72 -17.57
N ALA A 218 -9.29 35.62 -17.14
CA ALA A 218 -7.87 35.34 -16.88
C ALA A 218 -7.66 34.16 -15.91
N THR A 219 -8.57 33.97 -14.95
CA THR A 219 -8.52 32.85 -14.00
C THR A 219 -8.67 31.48 -14.66
N ILE A 220 -9.52 31.36 -15.69
CA ILE A 220 -9.72 30.10 -16.42
C ILE A 220 -8.47 29.79 -17.27
N LEU A 221 -7.92 30.80 -17.95
CA LEU A 221 -6.68 30.65 -18.71
C LEU A 221 -5.50 30.28 -17.81
N GLY A 222 -5.37 30.92 -16.64
CA GLY A 222 -4.34 30.58 -15.66
C GLY A 222 -4.42 29.12 -15.22
N LYS A 223 -5.63 28.64 -14.89
CA LYS A 223 -5.85 27.22 -14.53
C LYS A 223 -5.48 26.27 -15.66
N MET A 224 -5.86 26.57 -16.91
CA MET A 224 -5.51 25.72 -18.06
C MET A 224 -4.00 25.69 -18.33
N LYS A 225 -3.30 26.82 -18.19
CA LYS A 225 -1.84 26.88 -18.33
C LYS A 225 -1.13 26.07 -17.26
N ASN A 226 -1.53 26.22 -16.00
CA ASN A 226 -0.99 25.42 -14.90
C ASN A 226 -1.21 23.91 -15.13
N ASN A 227 -2.38 23.52 -15.65
CA ASN A 227 -2.65 22.12 -16.02
C ASN A 227 -1.73 21.63 -17.14
N ILE A 228 -1.48 22.45 -18.16
CA ILE A 228 -0.53 22.11 -19.24
C ILE A 228 0.88 21.93 -18.68
N ASP A 229 1.34 22.80 -17.79
CA ASP A 229 2.67 22.70 -17.18
C ASP A 229 2.81 21.44 -16.32
N ASN A 230 1.78 21.11 -15.53
CA ASN A 230 1.73 19.87 -14.75
C ASN A 230 1.72 18.62 -15.65
N LEU A 231 0.93 18.62 -16.72
CA LEU A 231 0.88 17.51 -17.67
C LEU A 231 2.19 17.37 -18.45
N ASN A 232 2.88 18.46 -18.76
CA ASN A 232 4.20 18.44 -19.37
C ASN A 232 5.24 17.76 -18.48
N ARG A 233 5.17 17.96 -17.15
CA ARG A 233 6.06 17.28 -16.19
C ARG A 233 5.77 15.78 -16.07
N LEU A 234 4.52 15.36 -16.26
CA LEU A 234 4.09 13.96 -16.17
C LEU A 234 4.23 13.19 -17.49
N LYS A 235 4.23 13.89 -18.62
CA LYS A 235 4.26 13.32 -19.96
C LYS A 235 5.53 12.50 -20.15
N ALA A 236 5.36 11.21 -20.48
CA ALA A 236 6.45 10.35 -20.89
C ALA A 236 7.14 10.88 -22.16
N SER A 237 8.46 10.74 -22.24
CA SER A 237 9.22 11.03 -23.47
C SER A 237 8.77 10.16 -24.64
N THR A 238 8.35 8.92 -24.34
CA THR A 238 7.94 7.90 -25.30
C THR A 238 6.69 7.17 -24.80
N GLY A 239 5.86 6.70 -25.73
CA GLY A 239 4.62 5.98 -25.42
C GLY A 239 3.40 6.88 -25.18
N SER A 240 2.22 6.27 -25.26
CA SER A 240 0.93 6.89 -24.89
C SER A 240 -0.09 5.78 -24.62
N VAL A 241 -1.27 6.12 -24.10
CA VAL A 241 -2.37 5.15 -24.00
C VAL A 241 -2.83 4.75 -25.41
N SER A 242 -2.36 3.60 -25.86
CA SER A 242 -2.75 2.99 -27.13
C SER A 242 -3.92 2.02 -26.94
N GLY A 243 -4.59 1.65 -28.04
CA GLY A 243 -5.61 0.59 -28.02
C GLY A 243 -5.05 -0.76 -27.55
N ALA A 244 -3.74 -1.01 -27.69
CA ALA A 244 -3.11 -2.20 -27.12
C ALA A 244 -3.08 -2.12 -25.58
N VAL A 245 -2.61 -1.00 -25.01
CA VAL A 245 -2.61 -0.78 -23.55
C VAL A 245 -4.03 -0.88 -22.98
N ALA A 246 -5.02 -0.26 -23.63
CA ALA A 246 -6.42 -0.38 -23.24
C ALA A 246 -6.90 -1.85 -23.19
N ARG A 247 -6.58 -2.65 -24.22
CA ARG A 247 -6.92 -4.10 -24.24
C ARG A 247 -6.22 -4.91 -23.15
N HIS A 248 -5.02 -4.51 -22.74
CA HIS A 248 -4.33 -5.13 -21.60
C HIS A 248 -5.07 -4.86 -20.29
N ILE A 249 -5.45 -3.61 -20.06
CA ILE A 249 -6.19 -3.22 -18.86
C ILE A 249 -7.56 -3.90 -18.84
N GLN A 250 -8.27 -3.94 -19.97
CA GLN A 250 -9.53 -4.70 -20.12
C GLN A 250 -9.36 -6.20 -19.81
N ARG A 251 -8.22 -6.81 -20.17
CA ARG A 251 -7.95 -8.20 -19.79
C ARG A 251 -7.70 -8.36 -18.30
N TRP A 252 -6.97 -7.42 -17.70
CA TRP A 252 -6.74 -7.41 -16.25
C TRP A 252 -8.05 -7.25 -15.48
N THR A 253 -8.96 -6.34 -15.88
CA THR A 253 -10.25 -6.17 -15.21
C THR A 253 -11.10 -7.44 -15.26
N ARG A 254 -11.04 -8.21 -16.35
CA ARG A 254 -11.73 -9.52 -16.45
C ARG A 254 -11.22 -10.57 -15.48
N THR A 255 -10.00 -10.40 -14.94
CA THR A 255 -9.49 -11.31 -13.91
C THR A 255 -10.04 -11.00 -12.52
N LEU A 256 -10.63 -9.81 -12.31
CA LEU A 256 -11.19 -9.43 -11.02
C LEU A 256 -12.40 -10.30 -10.69
N THR A 257 -12.40 -10.83 -9.49
CA THR A 257 -13.46 -11.68 -8.96
C THR A 257 -14.68 -10.85 -8.62
N ARG A 258 -15.83 -11.52 -8.49
CA ARG A 258 -17.06 -10.89 -8.01
C ARG A 258 -16.86 -10.23 -6.63
N GLN A 259 -16.18 -10.91 -5.71
CA GLN A 259 -15.93 -10.41 -4.36
C GLN A 259 -15.07 -9.15 -4.36
N GLU A 260 -14.02 -9.08 -5.20
CA GLU A 260 -13.20 -7.87 -5.33
C GLU A 260 -14.00 -6.69 -5.91
N LEU A 261 -14.84 -6.93 -6.91
CA LEU A 261 -15.68 -5.89 -7.50
C LEU A 261 -16.75 -5.40 -6.51
N GLU A 262 -17.37 -6.29 -5.75
CA GLU A 262 -18.29 -5.93 -4.66
C GLU A 262 -17.57 -5.15 -3.55
N TYR A 263 -16.34 -5.57 -3.18
CA TYR A 263 -15.49 -4.85 -2.25
C TYR A 263 -15.20 -3.42 -2.73
N PHE A 264 -14.82 -3.24 -4.00
CA PHE A 264 -14.60 -1.93 -4.59
C PHE A 264 -15.86 -1.08 -4.59
N ALA A 265 -17.03 -1.67 -4.86
CA ALA A 265 -18.30 -0.95 -4.86
C ALA A 265 -18.70 -0.46 -3.46
N LEU A 266 -18.32 -1.19 -2.40
CA LEU A 266 -18.59 -0.82 -1.01
C LEU A 266 -17.59 0.17 -0.42
N HIS A 267 -16.29 0.00 -0.69
CA HIS A 267 -15.23 0.69 0.05
C HIS A 267 -14.49 1.75 -0.75
N MET A 268 -14.50 1.67 -2.08
CA MET A 268 -13.68 2.56 -2.92
C MET A 268 -14.53 3.64 -3.60
N PRO A 269 -14.01 4.87 -3.75
CA PRO A 269 -14.66 5.90 -4.55
C PRO A 269 -14.88 5.45 -6.00
N THR A 270 -16.08 5.65 -6.52
CA THR A 270 -16.43 5.27 -7.90
C THR A 270 -15.69 6.10 -8.95
N GLU A 271 -15.21 7.28 -8.57
CA GLU A 271 -14.57 8.24 -9.47
C GLU A 271 -13.28 7.70 -10.11
N SER A 272 -12.51 6.90 -9.38
CA SER A 272 -11.30 6.25 -9.91
C SER A 272 -11.63 5.29 -11.05
N TRP A 273 -12.73 4.54 -10.93
CA TRP A 273 -13.22 3.64 -11.97
C TRP A 273 -13.78 4.39 -13.17
N LYS A 274 -14.52 5.49 -12.96
CA LYS A 274 -15.00 6.35 -14.06
C LYS A 274 -13.84 6.91 -14.87
N LYS A 275 -12.84 7.49 -14.20
CA LYS A 275 -11.64 8.03 -14.85
C LYS A 275 -10.90 6.96 -15.67
N LEU A 276 -10.76 5.75 -15.14
CA LEU A 276 -10.15 4.65 -15.87
C LEU A 276 -11.02 4.24 -17.07
N ALA A 277 -12.33 4.16 -16.89
CA ALA A 277 -13.29 3.81 -17.94
C ALA A 277 -13.33 4.84 -19.08
N ASP A 278 -13.23 6.14 -18.79
CA ASP A 278 -13.19 7.21 -19.79
C ASP A 278 -11.95 7.12 -20.68
N VAL A 279 -10.85 6.57 -20.16
CA VAL A 279 -9.60 6.39 -20.91
C VAL A 279 -9.59 5.05 -21.68
N VAL A 280 -10.05 3.98 -21.06
CA VAL A 280 -9.93 2.60 -21.58
C VAL A 280 -11.16 2.16 -22.38
N HIS A 281 -12.29 2.86 -22.23
CA HIS A 281 -13.58 2.55 -22.83
C HIS A 281 -14.05 1.14 -22.51
N PHE A 282 -14.23 0.83 -21.22
CA PHE A 282 -14.72 -0.47 -20.77
C PHE A 282 -16.13 -0.76 -21.26
N ASN A 283 -16.39 -2.03 -21.56
CA ASN A 283 -17.72 -2.56 -21.79
C ASN A 283 -18.21 -3.30 -20.53
N PRO A 284 -19.37 -2.95 -19.95
CA PRO A 284 -19.87 -3.56 -18.72
C PRO A 284 -19.94 -5.10 -18.74
N SER A 285 -20.55 -5.68 -19.78
CA SER A 285 -20.75 -7.13 -19.87
C SER A 285 -19.49 -7.90 -20.24
N LYS A 286 -18.64 -7.32 -21.10
CA LYS A 286 -17.44 -7.99 -21.61
C LYS A 286 -16.23 -7.86 -20.68
N ASP A 287 -16.05 -6.70 -20.05
CA ASP A 287 -14.86 -6.41 -19.24
C ASP A 287 -15.09 -6.62 -17.74
N PHE A 288 -16.35 -6.67 -17.29
CA PHE A 288 -16.77 -7.04 -15.93
C PHE A 288 -17.76 -8.22 -15.94
N PRO A 289 -17.40 -9.37 -16.54
CA PRO A 289 -18.34 -10.50 -16.68
C PRO A 289 -18.81 -11.06 -15.33
N ALA A 290 -17.98 -10.95 -14.29
CA ALA A 290 -18.32 -11.39 -12.93
C ALA A 290 -19.34 -10.46 -12.24
N LEU A 291 -19.45 -9.20 -12.68
CA LEU A 291 -20.36 -8.22 -12.09
C LEU A 291 -20.77 -7.12 -13.11
N PRO A 292 -21.63 -7.43 -14.10
CA PRO A 292 -21.91 -6.52 -15.22
C PRO A 292 -22.53 -5.17 -14.82
N TRP A 293 -23.19 -5.11 -13.66
CA TRP A 293 -23.78 -3.87 -13.13
C TRP A 293 -22.76 -2.95 -12.44
N PHE A 294 -21.53 -3.42 -12.19
CA PHE A 294 -20.49 -2.67 -11.48
C PHE A 294 -20.14 -1.33 -12.16
N LEU A 295 -19.89 -1.36 -13.47
CA LEU A 295 -19.54 -0.14 -14.20
C LEU A 295 -20.71 0.86 -14.26
N PRO A 296 -21.95 0.47 -14.63
CA PRO A 296 -23.12 1.34 -14.49
C PRO A 296 -23.29 1.92 -13.08
N PHE A 297 -23.00 1.12 -12.05
CA PHE A 297 -23.02 1.57 -10.67
C PHE A 297 -21.99 2.66 -10.40
N CYS A 298 -20.76 2.52 -10.92
CA CYS A 298 -19.77 3.56 -10.82
C CYS A 298 -20.26 4.88 -11.44
N PHE A 299 -21.06 4.84 -12.51
CA PHE A 299 -21.65 6.00 -13.16
C PHE A 299 -22.99 6.48 -12.55
N GLY A 300 -23.40 5.94 -11.39
CA GLY A 300 -24.54 6.43 -10.62
C GLY A 300 -25.82 5.60 -10.74
N THR A 301 -25.82 4.51 -11.51
CA THR A 301 -26.94 3.56 -11.51
C THR A 301 -27.00 2.86 -10.13
N PRO A 302 -28.18 2.63 -9.52
CA PRO A 302 -28.25 1.86 -8.29
C PRO A 302 -27.77 0.41 -8.52
N ALA A 303 -27.17 -0.20 -7.49
CA ALA A 303 -26.90 -1.63 -7.51
C ALA A 303 -28.23 -2.40 -7.47
N PRO A 304 -28.33 -3.59 -8.09
CA PRO A 304 -29.57 -4.37 -8.05
C PRO A 304 -29.97 -4.72 -6.61
N GLU A 305 -31.26 -4.66 -6.29
CA GLU A 305 -31.78 -4.75 -4.91
C GLU A 305 -31.40 -6.04 -4.18
N GLU A 306 -31.25 -7.14 -4.92
CA GLU A 306 -30.86 -8.46 -4.40
C GLU A 306 -29.37 -8.57 -4.06
N THR A 307 -28.58 -7.53 -4.34
CA THR A 307 -27.12 -7.57 -4.11
C THR A 307 -26.76 -7.08 -2.72
N MET A 308 -25.69 -7.66 -2.16
CA MET A 308 -25.06 -7.18 -0.92
C MET A 308 -24.81 -5.67 -0.95
N VAL A 309 -24.33 -5.13 -2.08
CA VAL A 309 -24.02 -3.70 -2.22
C VAL A 309 -25.25 -2.81 -2.08
N ALA A 310 -26.40 -3.22 -2.64
CA ALA A 310 -27.64 -2.47 -2.49
C ALA A 310 -28.14 -2.52 -1.04
N ARG A 311 -28.13 -3.71 -0.42
CA ARG A 311 -28.58 -3.92 0.96
C ARG A 311 -27.71 -3.20 1.99
N CYS A 312 -26.39 -3.16 1.78
CA CYS A 312 -25.47 -2.45 2.66
C CYS A 312 -25.67 -0.92 2.66
N ARG A 313 -26.29 -0.33 1.62
CA ARG A 313 -26.61 1.11 1.63
C ARG A 313 -27.72 1.47 2.62
N THR A 314 -28.54 0.50 2.99
CA THR A 314 -29.62 0.65 3.98
C THR A 314 -29.24 0.10 5.34
N LEU A 315 -27.95 -0.14 5.60
CA LEU A 315 -27.49 -0.77 6.84
C LEU A 315 -27.64 0.21 8.00
N THR A 316 -28.31 -0.24 9.06
CA THR A 316 -28.61 0.51 10.29
C THR A 316 -28.28 -0.33 11.51
N ASN A 317 -28.23 0.30 12.68
CA ASN A 317 -28.03 -0.38 13.96
C ASN A 317 -29.06 -1.49 14.22
N GLU A 318 -30.28 -1.34 13.69
CA GLU A 318 -31.40 -2.25 13.92
C GLU A 318 -31.33 -3.49 13.00
N ASN A 319 -30.90 -3.32 11.75
CA ASN A 319 -30.93 -4.39 10.75
C ASN A 319 -29.58 -5.10 10.52
N VAL A 320 -28.49 -4.58 11.07
CA VAL A 320 -27.13 -5.09 10.82
C VAL A 320 -27.01 -6.59 11.10
N ASN A 321 -27.60 -7.08 12.20
CA ASN A 321 -27.53 -8.48 12.58
C ASN A 321 -28.32 -9.41 11.62
N ASP A 322 -29.39 -8.91 11.01
CA ASP A 322 -30.16 -9.70 10.03
C ASP A 322 -29.45 -9.72 8.67
N LEU A 323 -28.85 -8.62 8.26
CA LEU A 323 -28.08 -8.56 7.02
C LEU A 323 -26.82 -9.43 7.06
N ILE A 324 -26.15 -9.56 8.22
CA ILE A 324 -25.01 -10.48 8.40
C ILE A 324 -25.44 -11.94 8.22
N LYS A 325 -26.69 -12.30 8.56
CA LYS A 325 -27.22 -13.67 8.33
C LYS A 325 -27.42 -13.94 6.84
N GLU A 326 -27.71 -12.93 6.05
CA GLU A 326 -27.97 -13.04 4.62
C GLU A 326 -26.67 -12.98 3.80
N PHE A 327 -25.77 -12.03 4.12
CA PHE A 327 -24.57 -11.74 3.33
C PHE A 327 -23.27 -11.88 4.14
N LYS A 328 -22.18 -12.21 3.45
CA LYS A 328 -20.81 -12.20 4.00
C LYS A 328 -20.21 -10.80 3.87
N ILE A 329 -20.65 -9.88 4.71
CA ILE A 329 -20.25 -8.46 4.64
C ILE A 329 -18.85 -8.30 5.27
N PRO A 330 -17.85 -7.73 4.58
CA PRO A 330 -16.53 -7.52 5.17
C PRO A 330 -16.61 -6.71 6.47
N TYR A 331 -15.89 -7.13 7.52
CA TYR A 331 -15.94 -6.50 8.83
C TYR A 331 -15.53 -5.02 8.79
N SER A 332 -14.64 -4.63 7.87
CA SER A 332 -14.26 -3.23 7.65
C SER A 332 -15.46 -2.30 7.41
N HIS A 333 -16.53 -2.82 6.78
CA HIS A 333 -17.78 -2.09 6.55
C HIS A 333 -18.71 -2.10 7.77
N LEU A 334 -18.65 -3.18 8.56
CA LEU A 334 -19.46 -3.39 9.75
C LEU A 334 -18.91 -2.69 10.99
N LYS A 335 -17.63 -2.29 10.97
CA LYS A 335 -16.91 -1.71 12.12
C LYS A 335 -17.64 -0.53 12.79
N GLN A 336 -18.34 0.29 12.00
CA GLN A 336 -19.11 1.43 12.53
C GLN A 336 -20.33 1.00 13.37
N PHE A 337 -20.74 -0.27 13.28
CA PHE A 337 -21.87 -0.88 13.99
C PHE A 337 -21.45 -1.84 15.10
N LYS A 338 -20.16 -1.87 15.46
CA LYS A 338 -19.58 -2.86 16.39
C LYS A 338 -20.33 -3.02 17.71
N ASP A 339 -20.84 -1.92 18.28
CA ASP A 339 -21.55 -1.92 19.55
C ASP A 339 -22.95 -2.55 19.47
N HIS A 340 -23.46 -2.79 18.26
CA HIS A 340 -24.77 -3.38 17.99
C HIS A 340 -24.68 -4.84 17.49
N LEU A 341 -23.47 -5.38 17.34
CA LEU A 341 -23.27 -6.76 16.90
C LEU A 341 -23.51 -7.73 18.06
N ASN A 342 -24.47 -8.64 17.88
CA ASN A 342 -24.66 -9.74 18.83
C ASN A 342 -23.61 -10.85 18.62
N ASP A 343 -23.49 -11.74 19.61
CA ASP A 343 -22.46 -12.79 19.61
C ASP A 343 -22.57 -13.74 18.40
N LYS A 344 -23.80 -14.04 17.94
CA LYS A 344 -24.02 -14.86 16.74
C LYS A 344 -23.48 -14.18 15.47
N SER A 345 -23.67 -12.87 15.35
CA SER A 345 -23.14 -12.09 14.24
C SER A 345 -21.62 -12.02 14.30
N LYS A 346 -21.04 -11.79 15.49
CA LYS A 346 -19.58 -11.79 15.71
C LYS A 346 -18.96 -13.14 15.33
N ALA A 347 -19.52 -14.24 15.80
CA ALA A 347 -19.10 -15.60 15.45
C ALA A 347 -19.17 -15.82 13.93
N ARG A 348 -20.28 -15.41 13.30
CA ARG A 348 -20.45 -15.55 11.86
C ARG A 348 -19.41 -14.74 11.08
N ILE A 349 -19.12 -13.51 11.49
CA ILE A 349 -18.04 -12.68 10.92
C ILE A 349 -16.71 -13.42 11.00
N ALA A 350 -16.34 -13.92 12.19
CA ALA A 350 -15.10 -14.66 12.37
C ALA A 350 -15.02 -15.94 11.52
N ALA A 351 -16.16 -16.59 11.25
CA ALA A 351 -16.21 -17.80 10.43
C ALA A 351 -16.01 -17.54 8.93
N TYR A 352 -16.49 -16.42 8.39
CA TYR A 352 -16.38 -16.14 6.95
C TYR A 352 -15.25 -15.19 6.56
N GLU A 353 -14.66 -14.46 7.50
CA GLU A 353 -13.52 -13.58 7.21
C GLU A 353 -12.34 -14.41 6.69
N GLU A 354 -11.81 -14.03 5.53
CA GLU A 354 -10.81 -14.84 4.83
C GLU A 354 -9.51 -14.97 5.64
N LYS A 355 -9.12 -13.89 6.32
CA LYS A 355 -7.84 -13.82 7.05
C LYS A 355 -8.06 -13.79 8.55
N LEU A 356 -7.45 -14.72 9.26
CA LEU A 356 -7.42 -14.70 10.72
C LEU A 356 -6.82 -13.39 11.28
N ASP A 357 -5.86 -12.80 10.57
CA ASP A 357 -5.27 -11.50 10.89
C ASP A 357 -6.32 -10.40 11.08
N THR A 358 -7.37 -10.37 10.24
CA THR A 358 -8.44 -9.37 10.35
C THR A 358 -9.20 -9.53 11.66
N ILE A 359 -9.51 -10.78 12.03
CA ILE A 359 -10.25 -11.09 13.25
C ILE A 359 -9.41 -10.70 14.47
N LEU A 360 -8.14 -11.10 14.50
CA LEU A 360 -7.21 -10.75 15.57
C LEU A 360 -7.01 -9.23 15.67
N TRP A 361 -6.94 -8.53 14.53
CA TRP A 361 -6.77 -7.08 14.50
C TRP A 361 -7.92 -6.34 15.18
N TYR A 362 -9.15 -6.84 15.03
CA TYR A 362 -10.36 -6.24 15.58
C TYR A 362 -10.98 -7.08 16.72
N TYR A 363 -10.15 -7.86 17.41
CA TYR A 363 -10.61 -8.81 18.40
C TYR A 363 -11.42 -8.15 19.54
N GLU A 364 -11.06 -6.94 19.99
CA GLU A 364 -11.80 -6.22 21.02
C GLU A 364 -13.24 -5.91 20.61
N ASP A 365 -13.46 -5.65 19.32
CA ASP A 365 -14.80 -5.37 18.79
C ASP A 365 -15.61 -6.66 18.59
N LEU A 366 -14.93 -7.77 18.24
CA LEU A 366 -15.52 -9.07 17.92
C LEU A 366 -15.54 -10.05 19.10
N GLN A 367 -15.07 -9.64 20.28
CA GLN A 367 -14.89 -10.52 21.41
C GLN A 367 -16.22 -11.21 21.82
N CYS A 368 -16.24 -12.54 21.77
CA CYS A 368 -17.22 -13.44 22.39
C CYS A 368 -16.66 -14.88 22.41
N SER A 369 -17.27 -15.78 23.20
CA SER A 369 -16.78 -17.17 23.35
C SER A 369 -16.73 -17.92 22.02
N ASP A 370 -17.75 -17.78 21.18
CA ASP A 370 -17.83 -18.45 19.88
C ASP A 370 -16.70 -17.99 18.93
N VAL A 371 -16.28 -16.73 19.02
CA VAL A 371 -15.15 -16.22 18.22
C VAL A 371 -13.83 -16.83 18.70
N ASP A 372 -13.66 -17.03 20.01
CA ASP A 372 -12.47 -17.68 20.58
C ASP A 372 -12.33 -19.14 20.10
N ASP A 373 -13.46 -19.84 20.01
CA ASP A 373 -13.52 -21.21 19.51
C ASP A 373 -13.18 -21.28 18.02
N ILE A 374 -13.73 -20.36 17.20
CA ILE A 374 -13.42 -20.27 15.77
C ILE A 374 -11.95 -19.94 15.53
N ILE A 375 -11.37 -19.00 16.29
CA ILE A 375 -9.94 -18.68 16.19
C ILE A 375 -9.11 -19.92 16.53
N SER A 376 -9.46 -20.63 17.61
CA SER A 376 -8.75 -21.83 18.04
C SER A 376 -8.83 -22.94 16.98
N GLU A 377 -10.01 -23.20 16.42
CA GLU A 377 -10.21 -24.19 15.35
C GLU A 377 -9.39 -23.85 14.10
N ARG A 378 -9.38 -22.57 13.67
CA ARG A 378 -8.59 -22.12 12.51
C ARG A 378 -7.09 -22.30 12.74
N LEU A 379 -6.60 -22.02 13.95
CA LEU A 379 -5.21 -22.24 14.33
C LEU A 379 -4.85 -23.73 14.41
N GLU A 380 -5.73 -24.56 14.95
CA GLU A 380 -5.58 -26.03 14.98
C GLU A 380 -5.53 -26.62 13.56
N ASN A 381 -6.30 -26.04 12.63
CA ASN A 381 -6.27 -26.39 11.20
C ASN A 381 -5.02 -25.88 10.45
N GLY A 382 -4.11 -25.20 11.15
CA GLY A 382 -2.83 -24.75 10.58
C GLY A 382 -2.92 -23.45 9.78
N GLU A 383 -3.93 -22.62 10.00
CA GLU A 383 -3.96 -21.29 9.39
C GLU A 383 -2.81 -20.42 9.91
N GLU A 384 -1.99 -19.89 9.00
CA GLU A 384 -0.85 -19.04 9.35
C GLU A 384 -1.29 -17.60 9.66
N ILE A 385 -0.69 -17.03 10.72
CA ILE A 385 -0.86 -15.63 11.09
C ILE A 385 0.25 -14.81 10.43
N SER A 386 -0.13 -13.81 9.63
CA SER A 386 0.80 -12.90 8.95
C SER A 386 0.94 -11.54 9.62
N LEU A 387 0.35 -11.36 10.81
CA LEU A 387 0.48 -10.14 11.61
C LEU A 387 1.96 -9.81 11.85
N PRO A 388 2.34 -8.51 11.70
CA PRO A 388 3.65 -8.05 12.15
C PRO A 388 3.85 -8.38 13.63
N TYR A 389 5.05 -8.81 14.00
CA TYR A 389 5.38 -9.25 15.35
C TYR A 389 4.94 -8.25 16.44
N GLY A 390 5.20 -6.95 16.23
CA GLY A 390 4.78 -5.91 17.17
C GLY A 390 3.26 -5.87 17.38
N LYS A 391 2.48 -6.06 16.32
CA LYS A 391 1.01 -6.14 16.43
C LYS A 391 0.60 -7.43 17.14
N LEU A 392 1.22 -8.57 16.83
CA LEU A 392 0.95 -9.85 17.51
C LEU A 392 1.17 -9.74 19.03
N MET A 393 2.25 -9.09 19.46
CA MET A 393 2.52 -8.82 20.88
C MET A 393 1.45 -7.95 21.53
N GLU A 394 0.96 -6.92 20.84
CA GLU A 394 -0.14 -6.08 21.31
C GLU A 394 -1.43 -6.91 21.49
N ARG A 395 -1.73 -7.81 20.55
CA ARG A 395 -2.89 -8.71 20.63
C ARG A 395 -2.77 -9.69 21.80
N LEU A 396 -1.60 -10.29 21.99
CA LEU A 396 -1.32 -11.16 23.14
C LEU A 396 -1.51 -10.42 24.47
N LEU A 397 -1.06 -9.16 24.55
CA LEU A 397 -1.23 -8.33 25.74
C LEU A 397 -2.72 -8.05 26.03
N VAL A 398 -3.52 -7.79 24.99
CA VAL A 398 -4.98 -7.61 25.12
C VAL A 398 -5.63 -8.89 25.64
N LEU A 399 -5.34 -10.03 25.00
CA LEU A 399 -5.88 -11.33 25.41
C LEU A 399 -5.50 -11.69 26.85
N ARG A 400 -4.26 -11.40 27.25
CA ARG A 400 -3.79 -11.63 28.62
C ARG A 400 -4.55 -10.78 29.64
N LYS A 401 -4.76 -9.49 29.36
CA LYS A 401 -5.57 -8.63 30.26
C LYS A 401 -6.98 -9.15 30.40
N LEU A 402 -7.60 -9.59 29.31
CA LEU A 402 -8.95 -10.12 29.32
C LEU A 402 -9.06 -11.45 30.07
N ARG A 403 -7.98 -12.25 30.09
CA ARG A 403 -7.87 -13.48 30.88
C ARG A 403 -7.69 -13.19 32.37
N ASP A 404 -6.84 -12.22 32.70
CA ASP A 404 -6.42 -11.94 34.07
C ASP A 404 -7.39 -11.00 34.81
N THR A 405 -8.29 -10.32 34.10
CA THR A 405 -9.34 -9.50 34.72
C THR A 405 -10.38 -10.41 35.37
N PRO A 406 -10.53 -10.42 36.70
CA PRO A 406 -11.56 -11.22 37.36
C PRO A 406 -12.92 -10.68 36.90
N SER A 407 -13.73 -11.55 36.28
CA SER A 407 -15.07 -11.16 35.84
C SER A 407 -15.90 -10.80 37.08
N GLU A 408 -16.20 -9.51 37.27
CA GLU A 408 -16.98 -9.01 38.42
C GLU A 408 -18.38 -9.67 38.52
N THR A 409 -18.87 -10.24 37.42
CA THR A 409 -20.11 -11.04 37.35
C THR A 409 -20.00 -12.45 37.95
N ALA A 410 -18.82 -12.93 38.33
CA ALA A 410 -18.62 -14.27 38.90
C ALA A 410 -19.13 -14.43 40.35
N ALA A 411 -19.59 -13.35 41.00
CA ALA A 411 -20.00 -13.38 42.41
C ALA A 411 -21.38 -14.02 42.68
N VAL A 412 -22.22 -14.32 41.68
CA VAL A 412 -23.64 -14.71 41.92
C VAL A 412 -24.16 -15.94 41.15
N GLY A 413 -23.39 -16.57 40.24
CA GLY A 413 -23.93 -17.64 39.38
C GLY A 413 -23.09 -18.92 39.28
N ASN A 414 -23.74 -20.07 39.52
CA ASN A 414 -23.37 -21.47 39.25
C ASN A 414 -21.93 -21.76 38.78
N ILE A 415 -21.18 -22.47 39.63
CA ILE A 415 -19.76 -22.85 39.48
C ILE A 415 -19.50 -23.79 38.26
N GLN A 416 -20.51 -24.48 37.72
CA GLN A 416 -20.27 -25.53 36.72
C GLN A 416 -20.01 -25.03 35.28
N ASP A 417 -20.56 -23.87 34.87
CA ASP A 417 -20.37 -23.39 33.47
C ASP A 417 -19.08 -22.57 33.26
N GLN A 418 -18.46 -22.05 34.33
CA GLN A 418 -17.28 -21.18 34.23
C GLN A 418 -16.00 -21.90 33.76
N ASN A 419 -15.89 -23.21 34.01
CA ASN A 419 -14.70 -23.96 33.61
C ASN A 419 -14.58 -24.14 32.09
N SER A 420 -15.70 -24.15 31.36
CA SER A 420 -15.70 -24.36 29.90
C SER A 420 -15.16 -23.14 29.15
N VAL A 421 -15.67 -21.95 29.47
CA VAL A 421 -15.29 -20.67 28.82
C VAL A 421 -13.85 -20.26 29.12
N GLN A 422 -13.35 -20.54 30.33
CA GLN A 422 -11.96 -20.25 30.65
C GLN A 422 -11.00 -21.18 29.87
N SER A 423 -11.43 -22.41 29.56
CA SER A 423 -10.61 -23.36 28.81
C SER A 423 -10.39 -22.93 27.35
N SER A 424 -11.38 -22.37 26.67
CA SER A 424 -11.23 -21.95 25.25
C SER A 424 -10.33 -20.73 25.10
N LYS A 425 -10.51 -19.70 25.94
CA LYS A 425 -9.62 -18.51 25.98
C LYS A 425 -8.15 -18.88 26.17
N ASN A 426 -7.90 -19.89 27.01
CA ASN A 426 -6.54 -20.37 27.27
C ASN A 426 -5.92 -21.05 26.05
N LYS A 427 -6.71 -21.74 25.22
CA LYS A 427 -6.22 -22.38 23.99
C LYS A 427 -5.77 -21.35 22.97
N CYS A 428 -6.63 -20.41 22.59
CA CYS A 428 -6.30 -19.35 21.64
C CYS A 428 -5.03 -18.59 22.05
N TYR A 429 -4.94 -18.19 23.32
CA TYR A 429 -3.76 -17.51 23.85
C TYR A 429 -2.48 -18.35 23.71
N SER A 430 -2.53 -19.64 24.07
CA SER A 430 -1.37 -20.54 23.99
C SER A 430 -0.86 -20.76 22.56
N TYR A 431 -1.76 -20.86 21.59
CA TYR A 431 -1.38 -20.97 20.17
C TYR A 431 -0.70 -19.68 19.69
N LEU A 432 -1.30 -18.53 19.95
CA LEU A 432 -0.71 -17.24 19.57
C LEU A 432 0.66 -17.02 20.22
N LEU A 433 0.83 -17.47 21.46
CA LEU A 433 2.11 -17.43 22.16
C LEU A 433 3.17 -18.27 21.43
N SER A 434 2.82 -19.48 21.01
CA SER A 434 3.74 -20.36 20.25
C SER A 434 4.14 -19.77 18.89
N VAL A 435 3.21 -19.07 18.22
CA VAL A 435 3.48 -18.36 16.97
C VAL A 435 4.43 -17.20 17.23
N ALA A 436 4.21 -16.41 18.28
CA ALA A 436 5.08 -15.31 18.65
C ALA A 436 6.50 -15.79 18.99
N GLU A 437 6.65 -16.87 19.76
CA GLU A 437 7.96 -17.48 20.05
C GLU A 437 8.68 -17.92 18.76
N SER A 438 7.94 -18.56 17.85
CA SER A 438 8.48 -19.00 16.56
C SER A 438 8.90 -17.82 15.67
N GLN A 439 8.17 -16.70 15.71
CA GLN A 439 8.55 -15.47 15.01
C GLN A 439 9.76 -14.80 15.67
N LEU A 440 9.82 -14.75 16.99
CA LEU A 440 10.93 -14.19 17.76
C LEU A 440 12.25 -14.89 17.41
N ALA A 441 12.25 -16.23 17.37
CA ALA A 441 13.43 -17.02 17.02
C ALA A 441 13.97 -16.75 15.61
N LYS A 442 13.14 -16.22 14.70
CA LYS A 442 13.55 -15.85 13.33
C LYS A 442 14.20 -14.47 13.28
N ILE A 443 13.95 -13.59 14.25
CA ILE A 443 14.50 -12.24 14.29
C ILE A 443 15.98 -12.32 14.67
N LYS A 444 16.86 -11.83 13.79
CA LYS A 444 18.29 -11.73 14.05
C LYS A 444 18.71 -10.28 13.88
N LEU A 445 19.26 -9.70 14.95
CA LEU A 445 19.78 -8.34 14.93
C LEU A 445 21.29 -8.38 15.22
N PRO A 446 22.15 -8.34 14.19
CA PRO A 446 23.60 -8.44 14.37
C PRO A 446 24.15 -7.12 14.90
N LEU A 447 24.16 -6.96 16.23
CA LEU A 447 24.76 -5.82 16.92
C LEU A 447 26.09 -6.18 17.57
N ALA A 448 26.96 -5.18 17.76
CA ALA A 448 28.22 -5.37 18.43
C ALA A 448 27.99 -5.62 19.93
N SER A 449 28.32 -6.82 20.42
CA SER A 449 28.22 -7.16 21.84
C SER A 449 29.44 -6.68 22.64
N PRO A 450 29.27 -6.26 23.91
CA PRO A 450 28.05 -6.32 24.73
C PRO A 450 27.01 -5.25 24.37
N VAL A 451 25.72 -5.61 24.48
CA VAL A 451 24.57 -4.73 24.22
C VAL A 451 23.86 -4.42 25.54
N ALA A 452 23.46 -3.16 25.73
CA ALA A 452 22.57 -2.74 26.81
C ALA A 452 21.32 -2.06 26.23
N VAL A 453 20.15 -2.47 26.69
CA VAL A 453 18.85 -1.92 26.32
C VAL A 453 18.27 -1.17 27.50
N MET A 454 17.83 0.05 27.25
CA MET A 454 17.29 0.97 28.25
C MET A 454 15.88 1.35 27.85
N GLY A 455 14.89 0.92 28.62
CA GLY A 455 13.49 1.30 28.43
C GLY A 455 13.14 2.55 29.23
N ASP A 456 12.58 3.55 28.57
CA ASP A 456 12.04 4.72 29.24
C ASP A 456 10.75 4.35 29.98
N ALA A 457 10.70 4.67 31.27
CA ALA A 457 9.55 4.50 32.14
C ALA A 457 9.17 5.81 32.85
N SER A 458 9.50 6.95 32.25
CA SER A 458 9.07 8.27 32.70
C SER A 458 7.56 8.50 32.48
N TYR A 459 6.99 9.52 33.14
CA TYR A 459 5.56 9.80 33.06
C TYR A 459 5.06 10.17 31.65
N SER A 460 5.89 10.74 30.78
CA SER A 460 5.52 11.00 29.37
C SER A 460 5.19 9.71 28.62
N MET A 461 5.77 8.59 29.05
CA MET A 461 5.54 7.27 28.49
C MET A 461 4.24 6.62 28.96
N ASP A 462 3.38 7.23 29.80
CA ASP A 462 2.20 6.53 30.36
C ASP A 462 1.30 5.85 29.31
N VAL A 463 1.13 6.49 28.15
CA VAL A 463 0.39 5.91 27.00
C VAL A 463 1.20 4.81 26.29
N ALA A 464 2.52 4.96 26.20
CA ALA A 464 3.41 4.13 25.40
C ALA A 464 4.22 3.10 26.20
N ILE A 465 4.13 3.07 27.53
CA ILE A 465 5.00 2.31 28.44
C ILE A 465 4.96 0.82 28.13
N ARG A 466 3.78 0.31 27.78
CA ARG A 466 3.60 -1.09 27.39
C ARG A 466 4.36 -1.41 26.12
N THR A 467 4.24 -0.55 25.11
CA THR A 467 4.95 -0.71 23.83
C THR A 467 6.46 -0.58 24.02
N ALA A 468 6.92 0.43 24.78
CA ALA A 468 8.33 0.61 25.09
C ALA A 468 8.90 -0.58 25.88
N THR A 469 8.15 -1.09 26.85
CA THR A 469 8.54 -2.29 27.62
C THR A 469 8.60 -3.53 26.71
N ILE A 470 7.64 -3.71 25.81
CA ILE A 470 7.66 -4.81 24.83
C ILE A 470 8.90 -4.70 23.94
N LEU A 471 9.17 -3.52 23.37
CA LEU A 471 10.32 -3.30 22.49
C LEU A 471 11.65 -3.51 23.23
N ALA A 472 11.79 -2.94 24.42
CA ALA A 472 13.00 -3.09 25.23
C ALA A 472 13.25 -4.56 25.58
N SER A 473 12.23 -5.25 26.10
CA SER A 473 12.30 -6.66 26.47
C SER A 473 12.57 -7.58 25.27
N LEU A 474 11.97 -7.25 24.12
CA LEU A 474 12.20 -7.95 22.87
C LEU A 474 13.66 -7.85 22.42
N LEU A 475 14.20 -6.62 22.39
CA LEU A 475 15.57 -6.37 21.97
C LEU A 475 16.56 -7.01 22.94
N THR A 476 16.23 -7.04 24.23
CA THR A 476 16.95 -7.79 25.25
C THR A 476 17.01 -9.28 24.93
N ALA A 477 15.87 -9.90 24.65
CA ALA A 477 15.80 -11.33 24.32
C ALA A 477 16.57 -11.66 23.02
N VAL A 478 16.37 -10.86 21.96
CA VAL A 478 17.00 -11.07 20.64
C VAL A 478 18.51 -10.88 20.69
N CYS A 479 19.00 -9.87 21.42
CA CYS A 479 20.42 -9.52 21.45
C CYS A 479 21.18 -10.14 22.63
N SER A 480 20.49 -10.92 23.49
CA SER A 480 21.03 -11.35 24.78
C SER A 480 21.63 -10.17 25.58
N ALA A 481 20.94 -9.04 25.55
CA ALA A 481 21.42 -7.78 26.11
C ALA A 481 21.16 -7.65 27.61
N LYS A 482 21.78 -6.67 28.26
CA LYS A 482 21.33 -6.18 29.57
C LYS A 482 20.06 -5.35 29.41
N LEU A 483 19.15 -5.40 30.39
CA LEU A 483 17.93 -4.62 30.40
C LEU A 483 17.84 -3.79 31.68
N ASN A 484 17.77 -2.47 31.51
CA ASN A 484 17.47 -1.54 32.58
C ASN A 484 16.29 -0.66 32.15
N PHE A 485 15.56 -0.11 33.11
CA PHE A 485 14.59 0.95 32.87
C PHE A 485 15.07 2.24 33.53
N PHE A 486 14.58 3.37 33.05
CA PHE A 486 14.93 4.66 33.63
C PHE A 486 13.74 5.62 33.65
N HIS A 487 13.77 6.51 34.64
CA HIS A 487 13.04 7.77 34.69
C HIS A 487 14.04 8.82 35.18
N THR A 488 13.76 9.55 36.26
CA THR A 488 14.73 10.33 37.03
C THR A 488 15.92 9.49 37.52
N GLU A 489 15.72 8.19 37.73
CA GLU A 489 16.73 7.24 38.22
C GLU A 489 16.68 5.96 37.38
N MET A 490 17.75 5.16 37.43
CA MET A 490 17.78 3.83 36.82
C MET A 490 17.22 2.81 37.79
N PHE A 491 16.42 1.87 37.28
CA PHE A 491 15.99 0.70 38.03
C PHE A 491 16.09 -0.57 37.18
N LEU A 492 16.32 -1.69 37.86
CA LEU A 492 16.38 -3.01 37.23
C LEU A 492 14.97 -3.63 37.18
N PRO A 493 14.63 -4.37 36.11
CA PRO A 493 13.40 -5.14 36.10
C PRO A 493 13.45 -6.27 37.13
N VAL A 494 12.27 -6.76 37.53
CA VAL A 494 12.13 -7.89 38.47
C VAL A 494 12.82 -9.16 37.96
N PHE A 495 12.86 -9.34 36.64
CA PHE A 495 13.57 -10.43 35.96
C PHE A 495 14.01 -9.96 34.56
N ILE A 496 15.00 -10.65 34.00
CA ILE A 496 15.42 -10.44 32.60
C ILE A 496 14.57 -11.33 31.71
N PRO A 497 13.80 -10.77 30.76
CA PRO A 497 12.89 -11.55 29.94
C PRO A 497 13.64 -12.51 29.01
N LYS A 498 13.22 -13.78 29.00
CA LYS A 498 13.76 -14.82 28.10
C LYS A 498 12.71 -15.36 27.15
N THR A 499 11.44 -15.29 27.55
CA THR A 499 10.28 -15.77 26.79
C THR A 499 9.31 -14.63 26.50
N ILE A 500 8.37 -14.85 25.58
CA ILE A 500 7.27 -13.92 25.30
C ILE A 500 6.40 -13.70 26.54
N GLU A 501 6.17 -14.75 27.33
CA GLU A 501 5.39 -14.64 28.56
C GLU A 501 6.07 -13.72 29.57
N ASP A 502 7.40 -13.76 29.67
CA ASP A 502 8.19 -12.84 30.49
C ASP A 502 8.05 -11.39 29.99
N VAL A 503 8.16 -11.19 28.67
CA VAL A 503 7.98 -9.86 28.03
C VAL A 503 6.61 -9.28 28.35
N LEU A 504 5.55 -10.09 28.19
CA LEU A 504 4.17 -9.68 28.47
C LEU A 504 3.95 -9.40 29.96
N THR A 505 4.56 -10.21 30.85
CA THR A 505 4.49 -10.01 32.30
C THR A 505 5.11 -8.67 32.65
N LEU A 506 6.31 -8.39 32.13
CA LEU A 506 7.02 -7.14 32.39
C LEU A 506 6.23 -5.94 31.88
N ALA A 507 5.63 -6.04 30.68
CA ALA A 507 4.79 -4.98 30.12
C ALA A 507 3.52 -4.67 30.93
N LEU A 508 3.02 -5.63 31.71
CA LEU A 508 1.87 -5.42 32.61
C LEU A 508 2.29 -4.87 33.97
N THR A 509 3.48 -5.21 34.46
CA THR A 509 3.97 -4.80 35.78
C THR A 509 4.70 -3.46 35.79
N THR A 510 5.38 -3.10 34.70
CA THR A 510 6.14 -1.85 34.59
C THR A 510 5.19 -0.66 34.46
N LYS A 511 5.40 0.37 35.29
CA LYS A 511 4.57 1.59 35.33
C LYS A 511 5.42 2.81 35.01
N ALA A 512 4.83 3.71 34.23
CA ALA A 512 5.39 5.03 33.96
C ALA A 512 5.32 5.91 35.22
N HIS A 513 6.42 6.55 35.60
CA HIS A 513 6.47 7.51 36.71
C HIS A 513 7.73 8.38 36.66
N GLY A 514 7.72 9.50 37.38
CA GLY A 514 8.86 10.41 37.44
C GLY A 514 9.07 11.26 36.18
N LEU A 515 10.20 11.97 36.12
CA LEU A 515 10.59 12.79 34.98
C LEU A 515 11.49 11.99 34.03
N THR A 516 11.64 12.46 32.80
CA THR A 516 12.49 11.84 31.80
C THR A 516 13.94 12.28 32.00
N ALA A 517 14.84 11.34 32.32
CA ALA A 517 16.27 11.61 32.41
C ALA A 517 17.08 10.49 31.74
N ASN A 518 17.27 10.60 30.42
CA ASN A 518 17.95 9.58 29.59
C ASN A 518 19.35 9.22 30.09
N ALA A 519 20.06 10.19 30.66
CA ALA A 519 21.37 9.98 31.25
C ALA A 519 21.33 9.01 32.45
N ALA A 520 20.22 8.94 33.20
CA ALA A 520 20.10 8.06 34.36
C ALA A 520 20.32 6.59 33.99
N GLY A 521 19.81 6.15 32.83
CA GLY A 521 20.02 4.78 32.32
C GLY A 521 21.49 4.45 32.03
N LEU A 522 22.33 5.47 31.82
CA LEU A 522 23.77 5.33 31.52
C LEU A 522 24.65 5.38 32.77
N VAL A 523 24.21 6.02 33.86
CA VAL A 523 25.02 6.31 35.06
C VAL A 523 25.69 5.05 35.60
N SER A 524 24.92 3.95 35.76
CA SER A 524 25.48 2.70 36.30
C SER A 524 26.61 2.11 35.46
N TYR A 525 26.54 2.26 34.13
CA TYR A 525 27.59 1.76 33.25
C TYR A 525 28.84 2.64 33.32
N TYR A 526 28.64 3.95 33.39
CA TYR A 526 29.72 4.93 33.55
C TYR A 526 30.48 4.72 34.87
N ASP A 527 29.76 4.66 35.98
CA ASP A 527 30.35 4.53 37.32
C ASP A 527 31.12 3.21 37.49
N ASN A 528 30.57 2.13 36.94
CA ASN A 528 31.22 0.81 36.96
C ASN A 528 32.33 0.66 35.91
N LYS A 529 32.56 1.67 35.05
CA LYS A 529 33.48 1.63 33.90
C LYS A 529 33.21 0.41 33.01
N GLU A 530 31.94 0.05 32.84
CA GLU A 530 31.54 -1.11 32.06
C GLU A 530 31.63 -0.79 30.55
N ILE A 531 32.27 -1.68 29.79
CA ILE A 531 32.42 -1.52 28.35
C ILE A 531 31.20 -2.11 27.63
N ILE A 532 30.30 -1.23 27.19
CA ILE A 532 29.17 -1.57 26.31
C ILE A 532 29.49 -1.07 24.90
N LYS A 533 29.35 -1.96 23.90
CA LYS A 533 29.62 -1.59 22.49
C LYS A 533 28.40 -1.03 21.78
N THR A 534 27.20 -1.37 22.23
CA THR A 534 25.96 -0.85 21.66
C THR A 534 24.95 -0.59 22.75
N PHE A 535 24.49 0.67 22.83
CA PHE A 535 23.35 1.05 23.63
C PHE A 535 22.13 1.17 22.74
N ILE A 536 21.01 0.64 23.21
CA ILE A 536 19.70 0.86 22.62
C ILE A 536 18.86 1.57 23.65
N MET A 537 18.29 2.70 23.28
CA MET A 537 17.36 3.46 24.11
C MET A 537 15.99 3.41 23.46
N VAL A 538 14.97 3.05 24.24
CA VAL A 538 13.58 2.98 23.80
C VAL A 538 12.81 4.05 24.55
N THR A 539 12.49 5.15 23.87
CA THR A 539 11.75 6.32 24.38
C THR A 539 10.72 6.77 23.33
N ASP A 540 9.99 7.85 23.58
CA ASP A 540 9.01 8.44 22.66
C ASP A 540 9.66 9.29 21.55
N GLU A 541 10.93 9.67 21.71
CA GLU A 541 11.80 10.32 20.72
C GLU A 541 12.86 9.37 20.11
#